data_AF-A0A924ZTW0-F1
#
_entry.id   AF-A0A924ZTW0-F1
#
_cell.length_a   1.000
_cell.length_b   1.000
_cell.length_c   1.000
_cell.angle_alpha   90.00
_cell.angle_beta   90.00
_cell.angle_gamma   90.00
#
_symmetry.space_group_name_H-M   'P 1'
#
loop_
_entity.id
_entity.type
_entity.pdbx_description
1 polymer ?
#
loop_
_entity_poly.entity_id
_entity_poly.type
_entity_poly.pdbx_seq_one_letter_code
_entity_poly.pdbx_strand_id
1 'polypeptide(L)' 'MAKKVTGMIKLQIPAGKANPAPPVGPALGQHGVNIMEFCKQFNART' A
#
# COMPACT_ATOMS: atom_id res chain seq x y z
N MET A 1 6.48 23.87 2.07
CA MET A 1 6.07 23.40 3.42
C MET A 1 6.28 21.89 3.46
N ALA A 2 7.18 21.39 4.32
CA ALA A 2 7.46 19.95 4.40
C ALA A 2 6.27 19.25 5.06
N LYS A 3 5.60 18.36 4.33
CA LYS A 3 4.50 17.53 4.89
C LYS A 3 5.10 16.62 5.96
N LYS A 4 4.55 16.65 7.18
CA LYS A 4 4.90 15.70 8.23
C LYS A 4 4.53 14.29 7.78
N VAL A 5 5.43 13.34 7.96
CA VAL A 5 5.17 11.91 7.68
C VAL A 5 4.13 11.43 8.69
N THR A 6 2.94 11.04 8.21
CA THR A 6 1.82 10.59 9.03
C THR A 6 1.92 9.13 9.47
N GLY A 7 2.80 8.35 8.85
CA GLY A 7 3.07 6.96 9.18
C GLY A 7 4.01 6.33 8.16
N MET A 8 4.67 5.24 8.54
CA MET A 8 5.51 4.45 7.64
C MET A 8 5.02 3.00 7.64
N ILE A 9 4.73 2.48 6.46
CA ILE A 9 4.21 1.13 6.26
C ILE A 9 5.28 0.32 5.55
N LYS A 10 5.67 -0.82 6.12
CA LYS A 10 6.61 -1.76 5.50
C LYS A 10 5.85 -3.04 5.14
N LEU A 11 5.67 -3.28 3.85
CA LEU A 11 5.01 -4.46 3.32
C LEU A 11 5.96 -5.18 2.37
N GLN A 12 6.02 -6.50 2.48
CA GLN A 12 6.72 -7.35 1.54
C GLN A 12 5.67 -8.04 0.67
N ILE A 13 5.66 -7.72 -0.61
CA ILE A 13 4.66 -8.20 -1.56
C ILE A 13 5.41 -8.75 -2.77
N PRO A 14 5.05 -9.96 -3.26
CA PRO A 14 5.59 -10.46 -4.51
C PRO A 14 5.15 -9.59 -5.70
N ALA A 15 6.04 -9.38 -6.66
CA ALA A 15 5.80 -8.61 -7.87
C ALA A 15 4.52 -9.08 -8.61
N GLY A 16 3.75 -8.14 -9.15
CA GLY A 16 2.48 -8.42 -9.81
C GLY A 16 1.36 -9.04 -8.95
N LYS A 17 1.56 -9.26 -7.64
CA LYS A 17 0.61 -9.94 -6.75
C LYS A 17 0.10 -9.09 -5.58
N ALA A 18 0.19 -7.77 -5.65
CA ALA A 18 -0.50 -6.91 -4.69
C ALA A 18 -2.02 -7.06 -4.81
N ASN A 19 -2.67 -7.36 -3.68
CA ASN A 19 -4.11 -7.52 -3.57
C ASN A 19 -4.59 -6.91 -2.24
N PRO A 20 -5.91 -6.64 -2.08
CA PRO A 20 -6.45 -6.06 -0.86
C PRO A 20 -6.51 -7.04 0.33
N ALA A 21 -5.96 -8.25 0.21
CA ALA A 21 -5.95 -9.21 1.31
C ALA A 21 -4.99 -8.75 2.42
N PRO A 22 -5.13 -9.26 3.66
CA PRO A 22 -4.11 -9.12 4.68
C PRO A 22 -2.76 -9.63 4.16
N PRO A 23 -1.63 -8.90 4.37
CA PRO A 23 -1.46 -7.76 5.26
C PRO A 23 -1.70 -6.37 4.63
N VAL A 24 -1.89 -6.29 3.31
CA VAL A 24 -1.92 -5.01 2.55
C VAL A 24 -3.18 -4.21 2.86
N GLY A 25 -4.35 -4.85 2.84
CA GLY A 25 -5.64 -4.19 3.09
C GLY A 25 -5.70 -3.48 4.43
N PRO A 26 -5.47 -4.18 5.57
CA PRO A 26 -5.46 -3.56 6.89
C PRO A 26 -4.38 -2.49 7.04
N ALA A 27 -3.15 -2.74 6.57
CA ALA A 27 -2.05 -1.80 6.72
C ALA A 27 -2.31 -0.48 5.97
N LEU A 28 -2.79 -0.53 4.74
CA LEU A 28 -3.09 0.68 3.99
C LEU A 28 -4.38 1.36 4.46
N GLY A 29 -5.41 0.58 4.79
CA GLY A 29 -6.70 1.08 5.26
C GLY A 29 -6.62 1.83 6.59
N GLN A 30 -5.79 1.35 7.53
CA GLN A 30 -5.56 2.04 8.81
C GLN A 30 -4.95 3.43 8.65
N HIS A 31 -4.22 3.66 7.56
CA HIS A 31 -3.61 4.95 7.23
C HIS A 31 -4.42 5.77 6.20
N GLY A 32 -5.63 5.31 5.85
CA GLY A 32 -6.51 5.99 4.88
C GLY A 32 -5.98 5.96 3.44
N VAL A 33 -5.10 5.03 3.11
CA VAL A 33 -4.54 4.87 1.77
C VAL A 33 -5.48 4.03 0.90
N ASN A 34 -5.66 4.43 -0.36
CA ASN A 34 -6.50 3.71 -1.30
C ASN A 34 -5.86 2.37 -1.71
N ILE A 35 -6.38 1.28 -1.15
CA ILE A 35 -5.84 -0.09 -1.31
C ILE A 35 -5.84 -0.53 -2.77
N MET A 36 -6.95 -0.31 -3.50
CA MET A 36 -7.07 -0.75 -4.90
C MET A 36 -6.10 -0.01 -5.80
N GLU A 37 -5.93 1.29 -5.57
CA GLU A 37 -5.01 2.11 -6.33
C GLU A 37 -3.55 1.73 -6.06
N PHE A 38 -3.20 1.49 -4.79
CA PHE A 38 -1.90 0.93 -4.44
C PHE A 38 -1.65 -0.40 -5.13
N CYS A 39 -2.61 -1.34 -5.09
CA CYS A 39 -2.43 -2.66 -5.70
C CYS A 39 -2.18 -2.55 -7.21
N LYS A 40 -2.95 -1.70 -7.92
CA LYS A 40 -2.75 -1.46 -9.35
C LYS A 40 -1.39 -0.83 -9.64
N GLN A 41 -1.02 0.22 -8.93
CA GLN A 41 0.24 0.93 -9.15
C GLN A 41 1.46 0.06 -8.81
N PHE A 42 1.37 -0.73 -7.73
CA PHE A 42 2.42 -1.68 -7.35
C PHE A 42 2.59 -2.73 -8.46
N ASN A 43 1.52 -3.43 -8.83
CA ASN A 43 1.56 -4.47 -9.87
C ASN A 43 1.98 -3.95 -11.25
N ALA A 44 1.75 -2.67 -11.56
CA ALA A 44 2.21 -2.05 -12.79
C ALA A 44 3.70 -1.65 -12.76
N ARG A 45 4.30 -1.47 -11.57
CA ARG A 45 5.69 -1.01 -11.39
C ARG A 45 6.64 -2.11 -10.97
N THR A 46 6.13 -3.23 -10.48
CA THR A 46 6.87 -4.42 -10.03
C THR A 46 6.39 -5.65 -10.75
#